data_AF-A0A522JQ47-F1
#
_entry.id   AF-A0A522JQ47-F1
#
_cell.length_a   1.000
_cell.length_b   1.000
_cell.length_c   1.000
_cell.angle_alpha   90.00
_cell.angle_beta   90.00
_cell.angle_gamma   90.00
#
_symmetry.space_group_name_H-M   'P 1'
#
loop_
_entity.id
_entity.type
_entity.pdbx_description
1 polymer ?
#
loop_
_entity_poly.entity_id
_entity_poly.type
_entity_poly.pdbx_seq_one_letter_code
_entity_poly.pdbx_strand_id
1 'polypeptide(L)'
;MTRILPLPLRRIAVHLARWHRTQIVDQVDHAEIVAEVSPDAYLSRRYLFMITVACGIAMLGLLQNSPAVIIGAMLISPLMGPIMGLGFSLCVLNLHSMRRTLVALAVGTALALAISALITHLSPLHEATPEILARTRPNLFDLLVAVFSGLAGAYTTIKRKGEAIVGVAIATALMPPLAVVGYGLAVGNFKIAGGAAFLFMTNLLAISLCTTMMARWYGFGARNRPAHTLFQSALVIVTFALISIPLAFALRQIAQESWLTQQVRSTLTGYFGQSLLRVDTLRVRQSGRGDVDINAVALVQRWSPTARPDLERALRAKLQRPFHLNIDQLVVGHDTPTTAQPVQALTMDTLQAVQQRLARDEAANGLRARLEHAAAIPLRNVVVDATGTQAVLYGAGTPGMTLAAAAAAESRLRQQFPHIDITVIPATTALPSIGFALGKSAPDAAGVQALSLIRWALTRWQVSHVMVTGYASTPRERRGFDNLELARRRAASVGNGLRTAGFQVTERADFPVDHQPQLERDQGIVPFQAARVTLDNDRATNPTP
;
A
#
# COMPACT_ATOMS: atom_id res chain seq x y z
N MET A 1 21.54 -45.07 -14.23
CA MET A 1 21.14 -44.48 -15.54
C MET A 1 22.34 -43.90 -16.32
N THR A 2 23.56 -44.45 -16.21
CA THR A 2 24.79 -43.87 -16.81
C THR A 2 25.35 -44.64 -18.00
N ARG A 3 24.63 -45.63 -18.54
CA ARG A 3 25.16 -46.56 -19.57
C ARG A 3 24.80 -46.21 -21.03
N ILE A 4 24.05 -45.14 -21.31
CA ILE A 4 23.52 -44.85 -22.66
C ILE A 4 23.78 -43.39 -23.08
N LEU A 5 25.01 -42.87 -22.92
CA LEU A 5 25.39 -41.55 -23.46
C LEU A 5 26.73 -41.63 -24.22
N PRO A 6 26.86 -40.93 -25.36
CA PRO A 6 28.10 -40.89 -26.14
C PRO A 6 29.27 -40.29 -25.32
N LEU A 7 30.48 -40.81 -25.54
CA LEU A 7 31.70 -40.53 -24.77
C LEU A 7 32.03 -39.04 -24.49
N PRO A 8 31.83 -38.06 -25.40
CA PRO A 8 32.09 -36.65 -25.08
C PRO A 8 31.11 -36.07 -24.05
N LEU A 9 29.83 -36.44 -24.11
CA LEU A 9 28.80 -36.00 -23.16
C LEU A 9 29.04 -36.58 -21.75
N ARG A 10 29.64 -37.78 -21.68
CA ARG A 10 29.98 -38.41 -20.40
C ARG A 10 31.10 -37.68 -19.67
N ARG A 11 32.11 -37.15 -20.38
CA ARG A 11 33.18 -36.34 -19.78
C ARG A 11 32.63 -35.01 -19.26
N ILE A 12 31.78 -34.34 -20.04
CA ILE A 12 31.12 -33.09 -19.62
C ILE A 12 30.25 -33.32 -18.39
N ALA A 13 29.43 -34.39 -18.36
CA ALA A 13 28.59 -34.73 -17.22
C ALA A 13 29.40 -35.03 -15.94
N VAL A 14 30.54 -35.72 -16.06
CA VAL A 14 31.42 -35.99 -14.93
C VAL A 14 32.11 -34.71 -14.42
N HIS A 15 32.52 -33.81 -15.32
CA HIS A 15 33.09 -32.51 -14.94
C HIS A 15 32.05 -31.61 -14.25
N LEU A 16 30.83 -31.52 -14.78
CA LEU A 16 29.73 -30.79 -14.15
C LEU A 16 29.36 -31.38 -12.78
N ALA A 17 29.30 -32.71 -12.65
CA ALA A 17 29.00 -33.35 -11.38
C ALA A 17 30.11 -33.13 -10.33
N ARG A 18 31.38 -33.15 -10.75
CA ARG A 18 32.52 -32.82 -9.88
C ARG A 18 32.50 -31.36 -9.45
N TRP A 19 32.32 -30.45 -10.39
CA TRP A 19 32.21 -29.01 -10.13
C TRP A 19 31.06 -28.69 -9.18
N HIS A 20 29.87 -29.26 -9.42
CA HIS A 20 28.71 -29.10 -8.55
C HIS A 20 28.98 -29.61 -7.13
N ARG A 21 29.63 -30.77 -6.99
CA ARG A 21 29.97 -31.30 -5.66
C ARG A 21 30.96 -30.39 -4.93
N THR A 22 32.07 -30.02 -5.56
CA THR A 22 33.16 -29.28 -4.90
C THR A 22 32.86 -27.80 -4.68
N GLN A 23 32.13 -27.15 -5.60
CA GLN A 23 31.88 -25.70 -5.54
C GLN A 23 30.54 -25.34 -4.89
N ILE A 24 29.55 -26.23 -4.91
CA ILE A 24 28.19 -25.92 -4.42
C ILE A 24 27.88 -26.67 -3.12
N VAL A 25 28.13 -27.99 -3.09
CA VAL A 25 27.74 -28.83 -1.94
C VAL A 25 28.76 -28.74 -0.79
N ASP A 26 30.06 -28.80 -1.09
CA ASP A 26 31.10 -28.82 -0.05
C ASP A 26 31.32 -27.45 0.63
N GLN A 27 30.74 -26.36 0.09
CA GLN A 27 30.84 -25.01 0.68
C GLN A 27 29.72 -24.69 1.68
N VAL A 28 28.87 -25.66 2.05
CA VAL A 28 27.66 -25.44 2.85
C VAL A 28 27.67 -26.34 4.07
N ASP A 29 27.52 -25.76 5.26
CA ASP A 29 27.30 -26.52 6.49
C ASP A 29 25.80 -26.87 6.62
N HIS A 30 25.46 -28.09 6.20
CA HIS A 30 24.09 -28.57 6.20
C HIS A 30 23.48 -28.68 7.61
N ALA A 31 24.29 -28.95 8.64
CA ALA A 31 23.80 -29.14 10.00
C ALA A 31 23.48 -27.80 10.66
N GLU A 32 24.36 -26.81 10.47
CA GLU A 32 24.17 -25.45 11.00
C GLU A 32 22.93 -24.78 10.39
N ILE A 33 22.73 -24.87 9.06
CA ILE A 33 21.59 -24.24 8.39
C ILE A 33 20.26 -24.87 8.83
N VAL A 34 20.20 -26.19 9.03
CA VAL A 34 18.99 -26.85 9.54
C VAL A 34 18.71 -26.43 10.98
N ALA A 35 19.75 -26.25 11.80
CA ALA A 35 19.62 -25.76 13.17
C ALA A 35 19.16 -24.29 13.24
N GLU A 36 19.55 -23.46 12.27
CA GLU A 36 19.16 -22.05 12.16
C GLU A 36 17.71 -21.87 11.66
N VAL A 37 17.25 -22.69 10.72
CA VAL A 37 15.86 -22.62 10.19
C VAL A 37 14.83 -23.17 11.17
N SER A 38 15.22 -24.13 12.01
CA SER A 38 14.30 -24.86 12.88
C SER A 38 13.52 -23.99 13.89
N PRO A 39 14.12 -23.04 14.64
CA PRO A 39 13.42 -22.22 15.63
C PRO A 39 12.28 -21.37 15.05
N ASP A 40 12.50 -20.78 13.86
CA ASP A 40 11.52 -19.93 13.19
C ASP A 40 10.49 -20.73 12.39
N ALA A 41 10.78 -21.99 12.09
CA ALA A 41 9.88 -22.89 11.36
C ALA A 41 8.77 -23.50 12.22
N TYR A 42 8.92 -23.47 13.54
CA TYR A 42 8.01 -24.16 14.46
C TYR A 42 7.06 -23.21 15.17
N LEU A 43 5.97 -23.80 15.67
CA LEU A 43 4.99 -23.09 16.48
C LEU A 43 5.66 -22.53 17.74
N SER A 44 5.57 -21.22 17.93
CA SER A 44 6.06 -20.52 19.12
C SER A 44 5.10 -19.43 19.54
N ARG A 45 5.20 -18.98 20.80
CA ARG A 45 4.37 -17.86 21.31
C ARG A 45 4.63 -16.57 20.52
N ARG A 46 5.89 -16.32 20.17
CA ARG A 46 6.30 -15.20 19.32
C ARG A 46 5.66 -15.31 17.93
N TYR A 47 5.70 -16.48 17.32
CA TYR A 47 5.06 -16.72 16.02
C TYR A 47 3.56 -16.39 16.05
N LEU A 48 2.82 -16.89 17.05
CA LEU A 48 1.39 -16.63 17.18
C LEU A 48 1.07 -15.14 17.36
N PHE A 49 1.80 -14.46 18.24
CA PHE A 49 1.64 -13.02 18.45
C PHE A 49 1.88 -12.23 17.15
N MET A 50 2.95 -12.54 16.44
CA MET A 50 3.32 -11.86 15.20
C MET A 50 2.30 -12.13 14.08
N ILE A 51 1.73 -13.34 14.00
CA ILE A 51 0.61 -13.65 13.08
C ILE A 51 -0.60 -12.79 13.41
N THR A 52 -1.00 -12.70 14.69
CA THR A 52 -2.16 -11.88 15.11
C THR A 52 -1.98 -10.42 14.73
N VAL A 53 -0.81 -9.83 15.04
CA VAL A 53 -0.52 -8.42 14.74
C VAL A 53 -0.44 -8.19 13.24
N ALA A 54 0.32 -9.00 12.50
CA ALA A 54 0.46 -8.85 11.05
C ALA A 54 -0.88 -9.04 10.32
N CYS A 55 -1.70 -10.01 10.72
CA CYS A 55 -3.03 -10.22 10.14
C CYS A 55 -3.97 -9.05 10.44
N GLY A 56 -3.93 -8.51 11.67
CA GLY A 56 -4.72 -7.34 12.03
C GLY A 56 -4.38 -6.11 11.19
N ILE A 57 -3.08 -5.80 11.05
CA ILE A 57 -2.60 -4.70 10.21
C ILE A 57 -2.97 -4.95 8.74
N ALA A 58 -2.81 -6.17 8.25
CA ALA A 58 -3.18 -6.52 6.87
C ALA A 58 -4.67 -6.30 6.61
N MET A 59 -5.55 -6.76 7.52
CA MET A 59 -6.99 -6.62 7.37
C MET A 59 -7.42 -5.13 7.41
N LEU A 60 -6.87 -4.34 8.33
CA LEU A 60 -7.13 -2.90 8.40
C LEU A 60 -6.62 -2.19 7.13
N GLY A 61 -5.43 -2.54 6.64
CA GLY A 61 -4.90 -1.99 5.39
C GLY A 61 -5.76 -2.34 4.17
N LEU A 62 -6.29 -3.57 4.11
CA LEU A 62 -7.21 -4.03 3.08
C LEU A 62 -8.54 -3.25 3.13
N LEU A 63 -9.14 -3.08 4.32
CA LEU A 63 -10.39 -2.31 4.49
C LEU A 63 -10.21 -0.82 4.19
N GLN A 64 -9.03 -0.27 4.47
CA GLN A 64 -8.69 1.13 4.17
C GLN A 64 -8.19 1.36 2.74
N ASN A 65 -8.09 0.30 1.92
CA ASN A 65 -7.53 0.36 0.58
C ASN A 65 -6.14 1.03 0.55
N SER A 66 -5.27 0.66 1.50
CA SER A 66 -3.94 1.27 1.72
C SER A 66 -2.81 0.28 1.40
N PRO A 67 -2.23 0.32 0.19
CA PRO A 67 -1.15 -0.57 -0.21
C PRO A 67 0.06 -0.51 0.73
N ALA A 68 0.40 0.68 1.23
CA ALA A 68 1.55 0.87 2.12
C ALA A 68 1.38 0.13 3.45
N VAL A 69 0.19 0.15 4.05
CA VAL A 69 -0.11 -0.57 5.30
C VAL A 69 -0.09 -2.07 5.07
N ILE A 70 -0.63 -2.52 3.93
CA ILE A 70 -0.62 -3.93 3.53
C ILE A 70 0.84 -4.41 3.38
N ILE A 71 1.71 -3.63 2.75
CA ILE A 71 3.16 -3.92 2.63
C ILE A 71 3.83 -3.98 4.01
N GLY A 72 3.51 -3.06 4.91
CA GLY A 72 4.01 -3.10 6.29
C GLY A 72 3.64 -4.39 7.02
N ALA A 73 2.38 -4.84 6.89
CA ALA A 73 1.91 -6.10 7.47
C ALA A 73 2.61 -7.33 6.89
N MET A 74 2.86 -7.32 5.59
CA MET A 74 3.60 -8.37 4.88
C MET A 74 5.00 -8.54 5.47
N LEU A 75 5.75 -7.44 5.67
CA LEU A 75 7.16 -7.46 6.11
C LEU A 75 7.38 -8.09 7.49
N ILE A 76 6.38 -7.95 8.35
CA ILE A 76 6.45 -8.38 9.75
C ILE A 76 5.92 -9.82 9.92
N SER A 77 5.23 -10.37 8.90
CA SER A 77 4.60 -11.68 8.94
C SER A 77 5.63 -12.82 9.09
N PRO A 78 5.51 -13.69 10.12
CA PRO A 78 6.44 -14.79 10.33
C PRO A 78 6.08 -16.06 9.53
N LEU A 79 5.13 -16.00 8.59
CA LEU A 79 4.69 -17.16 7.81
C LEU A 79 5.82 -17.82 7.03
N MET A 80 6.89 -17.09 6.71
CA MET A 80 7.97 -17.63 5.90
C MET A 80 8.74 -18.75 6.59
N GLY A 81 9.01 -18.63 7.89
CA GLY A 81 9.76 -19.63 8.64
C GLY A 81 9.17 -21.03 8.47
N PRO A 82 7.88 -21.25 8.77
CA PRO A 82 7.25 -22.56 8.60
C PRO A 82 7.19 -23.05 7.15
N ILE A 83 7.03 -22.18 6.15
CA ILE A 83 7.03 -22.58 4.73
C ILE A 83 8.43 -23.04 4.30
N MET A 84 9.46 -22.31 4.72
CA MET A 84 10.86 -22.66 4.46
C MET A 84 11.21 -23.99 5.15
N GLY A 85 10.85 -24.13 6.43
CA GLY A 85 11.05 -25.36 7.17
C GLY A 85 10.30 -26.55 6.58
N LEU A 86 9.12 -26.34 5.99
CA LEU A 86 8.41 -27.38 5.23
C LEU A 86 9.21 -27.81 4.01
N GLY A 87 9.74 -26.88 3.21
CA GLY A 87 10.59 -27.19 2.05
C GLY A 87 11.87 -27.94 2.42
N PHE A 88 12.57 -27.52 3.48
CA PHE A 88 13.75 -28.24 3.98
C PHE A 88 13.40 -29.63 4.53
N SER A 89 12.29 -29.75 5.27
CA SER A 89 11.83 -31.04 5.83
C SER A 89 11.44 -32.04 4.73
N LEU A 90 10.86 -31.56 3.62
CA LEU A 90 10.57 -32.35 2.43
C LEU A 90 11.86 -32.86 1.76
N CYS A 91 12.90 -32.02 1.67
CA CYS A 91 14.19 -32.42 1.09
C CYS A 91 14.92 -33.48 1.94
N VAL A 92 14.88 -33.35 3.27
CA VAL A 92 15.57 -34.27 4.20
C VAL A 92 14.69 -35.48 4.57
N LEU A 93 13.43 -35.51 4.13
CA LEU A 93 12.42 -36.53 4.48
C LEU A 93 12.24 -36.72 5.99
N ASN A 94 12.37 -35.64 6.76
CA ASN A 94 12.16 -35.69 8.20
C ASN A 94 10.67 -35.48 8.51
N LEU A 95 9.92 -36.58 8.64
CA LEU A 95 8.48 -36.53 8.95
C LEU A 95 8.17 -35.80 10.26
N HIS A 96 9.05 -35.85 11.25
CA HIS A 96 8.85 -35.16 12.52
C HIS A 96 8.90 -33.64 12.32
N SER A 97 9.94 -33.12 11.66
CA SER A 97 10.05 -31.70 11.35
C SER A 97 8.93 -31.24 10.41
N MET A 98 8.59 -32.04 9.39
CA MET A 98 7.51 -31.76 8.45
C MET A 98 6.15 -31.63 9.16
N ARG A 99 5.84 -32.53 10.10
CA ARG A 99 4.60 -32.43 10.90
C ARG A 99 4.59 -31.16 11.74
N ARG A 100 5.71 -30.80 12.38
CA ARG A 100 5.80 -29.58 13.20
C ARG A 100 5.60 -28.30 12.39
N THR A 101 6.18 -28.22 11.19
CA THR A 101 5.99 -27.05 10.31
C THR A 101 4.58 -26.99 9.73
N LEU A 102 4.00 -28.14 9.36
CA LEU A 102 2.60 -28.23 8.93
C LEU A 102 1.64 -27.80 10.05
N VAL A 103 1.88 -28.20 11.29
CA VAL A 103 1.08 -27.76 12.45
C VAL A 103 1.23 -26.26 12.66
N ALA A 104 2.45 -25.71 12.57
CA ALA A 104 2.67 -24.27 12.68
C ALA A 104 1.90 -23.49 11.60
N LEU A 105 1.95 -23.95 10.35
CA LEU A 105 1.18 -23.38 9.23
C LEU A 105 -0.32 -23.47 9.46
N ALA A 106 -0.84 -24.65 9.84
CA ALA A 106 -2.27 -24.85 10.07
C ALA A 106 -2.79 -23.97 11.20
N VAL A 107 -2.08 -23.89 12.33
CA VAL A 107 -2.45 -23.05 13.47
C VAL A 107 -2.32 -21.56 13.11
N GLY A 108 -1.25 -21.16 12.43
CA GLY A 108 -1.06 -19.78 11.97
C GLY A 108 -2.14 -19.34 10.98
N THR A 109 -2.49 -20.21 10.03
CA THR A 109 -3.61 -20.00 9.09
C THR A 109 -4.94 -19.90 9.82
N ALA A 110 -5.27 -20.83 10.71
CA ALA A 110 -6.51 -20.80 11.48
C ALA A 110 -6.62 -19.52 12.33
N LEU A 111 -5.53 -19.11 12.98
CA LEU A 111 -5.47 -17.88 13.77
C LEU A 111 -5.64 -16.63 12.90
N ALA A 112 -4.96 -16.54 11.75
CA ALA A 112 -5.12 -15.43 10.82
C ALA A 112 -6.56 -15.34 10.29
N LEU A 113 -7.16 -16.47 9.93
CA LEU A 113 -8.57 -16.51 9.50
C LEU A 113 -9.50 -16.03 10.61
N ALA A 114 -9.30 -16.48 11.85
CA ALA A 114 -10.12 -16.05 12.98
C ALA A 114 -9.99 -14.54 13.24
N ILE A 115 -8.77 -14.00 13.22
CA ILE A 115 -8.52 -12.57 13.46
C ILE A 115 -9.07 -11.69 12.33
N SER A 116 -8.81 -12.03 11.07
CA SER A 116 -9.34 -11.26 9.94
C SER A 116 -10.85 -11.35 9.85
N ALA A 117 -11.46 -12.50 10.15
CA ALA A 117 -12.91 -12.63 10.23
C ALA A 117 -13.50 -11.80 11.38
N LEU A 118 -12.87 -11.83 12.56
CA LEU A 118 -13.30 -11.03 13.72
C LEU A 118 -13.25 -9.52 13.43
N ILE A 119 -12.13 -9.04 12.86
CA ILE A 119 -11.97 -7.63 12.49
C ILE A 119 -13.00 -7.23 11.43
N THR A 120 -13.22 -8.08 10.43
CA THR A 120 -14.22 -7.82 9.39
C THR A 120 -15.63 -7.75 9.97
N HIS A 121 -15.98 -8.67 10.88
CA HIS A 121 -17.30 -8.69 11.51
C HIS A 121 -17.54 -7.47 12.41
N LEU A 122 -16.52 -7.00 13.12
CA LEU A 122 -16.61 -5.80 13.97
C LEU A 122 -16.56 -4.49 13.17
N SER A 123 -16.10 -4.53 11.92
CA SER A 123 -15.96 -3.36 11.06
C SER A 123 -17.32 -2.94 10.48
N PRO A 124 -17.65 -1.64 10.44
CA PRO A 124 -18.82 -1.17 9.69
C PRO A 124 -18.62 -1.24 8.16
N LEU A 125 -17.37 -1.32 7.70
CA LEU A 125 -17.00 -1.38 6.29
C LEU A 125 -16.98 -2.84 5.81
N HIS A 126 -18.02 -3.24 5.06
CA HIS A 126 -18.16 -4.58 4.49
C HIS A 126 -17.95 -4.62 2.98
N GLU A 127 -17.86 -3.47 2.30
CA GLU A 127 -17.64 -3.42 0.86
C GLU A 127 -16.22 -3.87 0.47
N ALA A 128 -16.13 -4.65 -0.61
CA ALA A 128 -14.86 -5.16 -1.08
C ALA A 128 -14.05 -4.06 -1.77
N THR A 129 -12.93 -3.68 -1.17
CA THR A 129 -12.01 -2.68 -1.72
C THR A 129 -11.26 -3.21 -2.96
N PRO A 130 -10.72 -2.31 -3.82
CA PRO A 130 -9.85 -2.71 -4.92
C PRO A 130 -8.70 -3.63 -4.50
N GLU A 131 -8.03 -3.35 -3.37
CA GLU A 131 -6.96 -4.20 -2.84
C GLU A 131 -7.44 -5.62 -2.46
N ILE A 132 -8.65 -5.76 -1.90
CA ILE A 132 -9.27 -7.06 -1.62
C ILE A 132 -9.53 -7.81 -2.92
N LEU A 133 -10.17 -7.14 -3.90
CA LEU A 133 -10.54 -7.75 -5.17
C LEU A 133 -9.31 -8.18 -5.98
N ALA A 134 -8.21 -7.42 -5.92
CA ALA A 134 -6.95 -7.76 -6.57
C ALA A 134 -6.38 -9.11 -6.11
N ARG A 135 -6.65 -9.53 -4.86
CA ARG A 135 -6.18 -10.81 -4.29
C ARG A 135 -7.13 -11.99 -4.52
N THR A 136 -8.25 -11.78 -5.20
CA THR A 136 -9.22 -12.84 -5.51
C THR A 136 -9.03 -13.47 -6.89
N ARG A 137 -8.19 -12.87 -7.73
CA ARG A 137 -7.93 -13.32 -9.11
C ARG A 137 -6.47 -13.75 -9.25
N PRO A 138 -6.17 -15.05 -9.07
CA PRO A 138 -4.83 -15.57 -9.20
C PRO A 138 -4.26 -15.26 -10.60
N ASN A 139 -3.06 -14.72 -10.66
CA ASN A 139 -2.38 -14.41 -11.92
C ASN A 139 -1.10 -15.22 -12.08
N LEU A 140 -0.68 -15.46 -13.33
CA LEU A 140 0.60 -16.08 -13.66
C LEU A 140 1.77 -15.28 -13.08
N PHE A 141 1.67 -13.95 -13.06
CA PHE A 141 2.70 -13.09 -12.47
C PHE A 141 2.84 -13.30 -10.96
N ASP A 142 1.74 -13.50 -10.22
CA ASP A 142 1.80 -13.78 -8.78
C ASP A 142 2.56 -15.08 -8.50
N LEU A 143 2.30 -16.10 -9.33
CA LEU A 143 2.99 -17.37 -9.24
C LEU A 143 4.49 -17.25 -9.58
N LEU A 144 4.85 -16.49 -10.62
CA LEU A 144 6.25 -16.22 -10.95
C LEU A 144 6.95 -15.49 -9.79
N VAL A 145 6.30 -14.49 -9.20
CA VAL A 145 6.81 -13.79 -8.01
C VAL A 145 7.01 -14.78 -6.85
N ALA A 146 6.07 -15.69 -6.60
CA ALA A 146 6.21 -16.72 -5.56
C ALA A 146 7.38 -17.67 -5.83
N VAL A 147 7.57 -18.11 -7.09
CA VAL A 147 8.70 -18.97 -7.51
C VAL A 147 10.04 -18.27 -7.28
N PHE A 148 10.21 -17.04 -7.81
CA PHE A 148 11.45 -16.29 -7.63
C PHE A 148 11.71 -15.94 -6.17
N SER A 149 10.67 -15.62 -5.40
CA SER A 149 10.76 -15.35 -3.96
C SER A 149 11.17 -16.60 -3.18
N GLY A 150 10.64 -17.78 -3.54
CA GLY A 150 11.05 -19.05 -2.94
C GLY A 150 12.50 -19.43 -3.26
N LEU A 151 12.93 -19.24 -4.51
CA LEU A 151 14.32 -19.46 -4.92
C LEU A 151 15.28 -18.51 -4.20
N ALA A 152 14.94 -17.21 -4.15
CA ALA A 152 15.72 -16.20 -3.46
C ALA A 152 15.79 -16.47 -1.96
N GLY A 153 14.65 -16.77 -1.32
CA GLY A 153 14.55 -17.13 0.09
C GLY A 153 15.40 -18.33 0.44
N ALA A 154 15.28 -19.42 -0.34
CA ALA A 154 16.10 -20.59 -0.13
C ALA A 154 17.59 -20.32 -0.34
N TYR A 155 17.95 -19.53 -1.35
CA TYR A 155 19.34 -19.14 -1.58
C TYR A 155 19.92 -18.33 -0.41
N THR A 156 19.21 -17.30 0.07
CA THR A 156 19.69 -16.44 1.17
C THR A 156 19.79 -17.20 2.48
N THR A 157 18.82 -18.07 2.77
CA THR A 157 18.87 -18.97 3.94
C THR A 157 20.07 -19.91 3.86
N ILE A 158 20.35 -20.51 2.68
CA ILE A 158 21.48 -21.44 2.52
C ILE A 158 22.83 -20.72 2.57
N LYS A 159 22.92 -19.50 2.00
CA LYS A 159 24.17 -18.74 1.91
C LYS A 159 24.39 -17.76 3.06
N ARG A 160 23.45 -17.65 4.01
CA ARG A 160 23.51 -16.77 5.18
C ARG A 160 23.79 -15.29 4.82
N LYS A 161 23.25 -14.83 3.69
CA LYS A 161 23.47 -13.46 3.17
C LYS A 161 22.15 -12.78 2.83
N GLY A 162 21.93 -11.60 3.41
CA GLY A 162 20.96 -10.61 2.93
C GLY A 162 19.50 -10.86 3.30
N GLU A 163 19.18 -10.93 4.59
CA GLU A 163 17.81 -11.07 5.12
C GLU A 163 16.86 -9.95 4.64
N ALA A 164 17.36 -8.73 4.48
CA ALA A 164 16.52 -7.54 4.24
C ALA A 164 15.91 -7.46 2.82
N ILE A 165 16.66 -7.79 1.76
CA ILE A 165 16.21 -7.58 0.37
C ILE A 165 15.20 -8.66 -0.05
N VAL A 166 15.42 -9.87 0.43
CA VAL A 166 14.59 -11.04 0.12
C VAL A 166 13.37 -11.10 1.04
N GLY A 167 13.47 -10.60 2.28
CA GLY A 167 12.34 -10.41 3.19
C GLY A 167 11.21 -9.58 2.58
N VAL A 168 11.52 -8.51 1.83
CA VAL A 168 10.52 -7.66 1.15
C VAL A 168 9.80 -8.40 0.02
N ALA A 169 10.53 -9.11 -0.85
CA ALA A 169 9.94 -9.82 -1.97
C ALA A 169 9.01 -10.97 -1.51
N ILE A 170 9.45 -11.73 -0.50
CA ILE A 170 8.74 -12.89 0.04
C ILE A 170 7.47 -12.51 0.80
N ALA A 171 7.56 -11.45 1.61
CA ALA A 171 6.50 -10.95 2.44
C ALA A 171 5.22 -10.65 1.63
N THR A 172 5.38 -10.20 0.38
CA THR A 172 4.29 -9.68 -0.46
C THR A 172 3.22 -10.69 -0.88
N ALA A 173 3.49 -11.99 -0.74
CA ALA A 173 2.70 -13.02 -1.40
C ALA A 173 1.70 -13.77 -0.49
N LEU A 174 1.80 -13.67 0.84
CA LEU A 174 1.17 -14.67 1.73
C LEU A 174 0.14 -14.12 2.71
N MET A 175 0.48 -13.09 3.50
CA MET A 175 -0.41 -12.60 4.56
C MET A 175 -1.70 -11.94 4.02
N PRO A 176 -1.66 -11.06 3.00
CA PRO A 176 -2.89 -10.42 2.51
C PRO A 176 -3.88 -11.39 1.87
N PRO A 177 -3.51 -12.33 0.98
CA PRO A 177 -4.44 -13.33 0.47
C PRO A 177 -5.12 -14.10 1.61
N LEU A 178 -4.35 -14.48 2.64
CA LEU A 178 -4.89 -15.16 3.82
C LEU A 178 -5.90 -14.31 4.60
N ALA A 179 -5.64 -13.01 4.78
CA ALA A 179 -6.59 -12.08 5.39
C ALA A 179 -7.85 -11.90 4.54
N VAL A 180 -7.72 -11.86 3.20
CA VAL A 180 -8.86 -11.80 2.27
C VAL A 180 -9.72 -13.06 2.35
N VAL A 181 -9.14 -14.24 2.64
CA VAL A 181 -9.93 -15.44 2.91
C VAL A 181 -10.82 -15.23 4.15
N GLY A 182 -10.25 -14.75 5.26
CA GLY A 182 -11.04 -14.52 6.47
C GLY A 182 -12.10 -13.43 6.30
N TYR A 183 -11.80 -12.37 5.55
CA TYR A 183 -12.80 -11.39 5.10
C TYR A 183 -13.93 -12.04 4.29
N GLY A 184 -13.59 -12.83 3.28
CA GLY A 184 -14.59 -13.49 2.43
C GLY A 184 -15.47 -14.48 3.20
N LEU A 185 -14.91 -15.17 4.21
CA LEU A 185 -15.67 -16.03 5.13
C LEU A 185 -16.60 -15.22 6.03
N ALA A 186 -16.15 -14.08 6.57
CA ALA A 186 -16.96 -13.22 7.44
C ALA A 186 -18.13 -12.57 6.70
N VAL A 187 -17.94 -12.15 5.45
CA VAL A 187 -18.99 -11.54 4.61
C VAL A 187 -19.88 -12.61 3.94
N GLY A 188 -19.55 -13.89 4.05
CA GLY A 188 -20.27 -14.98 3.37
C GLY A 188 -20.05 -15.04 1.86
N ASN A 189 -19.05 -14.33 1.33
CA ASN A 189 -18.71 -14.34 -0.09
C ASN A 189 -17.67 -15.41 -0.41
N PHE A 190 -18.14 -16.65 -0.62
CA PHE A 190 -17.29 -17.80 -0.94
C PHE A 190 -16.48 -17.65 -2.24
N LYS A 191 -16.88 -16.75 -3.16
CA LYS A 191 -16.09 -16.49 -4.37
C LYS A 191 -14.81 -15.72 -4.05
N ILE A 192 -14.90 -14.72 -3.17
CA ILE A 192 -13.75 -13.96 -2.67
C ILE A 192 -12.84 -14.89 -1.85
N ALA A 193 -13.42 -15.62 -0.90
CA ALA A 193 -12.68 -16.55 -0.05
C ALA A 193 -11.97 -17.64 -0.87
N GLY A 194 -12.67 -18.26 -1.83
CA GLY A 194 -12.10 -19.31 -2.68
C GLY A 194 -10.96 -18.80 -3.57
N GLY A 195 -11.13 -17.65 -4.21
CA GLY A 195 -10.09 -17.06 -5.07
C GLY A 195 -8.82 -16.70 -4.30
N ALA A 196 -8.97 -16.07 -3.13
CA ALA A 196 -7.84 -15.72 -2.28
C ALA A 196 -7.17 -16.94 -1.62
N ALA A 197 -7.96 -17.97 -1.26
CA ALA A 197 -7.44 -19.22 -0.71
C ALA A 197 -6.62 -19.97 -1.76
N PHE A 198 -7.07 -19.95 -3.01
CA PHE A 198 -6.33 -20.52 -4.12
C PHE A 198 -5.00 -19.79 -4.33
N LEU A 199 -5.00 -18.45 -4.35
CA LEU A 199 -3.76 -17.64 -4.45
C LEU A 199 -2.78 -17.93 -3.30
N PHE A 200 -3.29 -18.00 -2.06
CA PHE A 200 -2.48 -18.37 -0.89
C PHE A 200 -1.88 -19.77 -1.04
N MET A 201 -2.69 -20.76 -1.42
CA MET A 201 -2.26 -22.15 -1.57
C MET A 201 -1.22 -22.28 -2.69
N THR A 202 -1.44 -21.67 -3.85
CA THR A 202 -0.46 -21.71 -4.95
C THR A 202 0.87 -21.10 -4.55
N ASN A 203 0.85 -19.98 -3.81
CA ASN A 203 2.08 -19.34 -3.34
C ASN A 203 2.81 -20.19 -2.31
N LEU A 204 2.10 -20.78 -1.35
CA LEU A 204 2.66 -21.68 -0.34
C LEU A 204 3.31 -22.93 -0.97
N LEU A 205 2.62 -23.56 -1.93
CA LEU A 205 3.15 -24.73 -2.64
C LEU A 205 4.33 -24.37 -3.53
N ALA A 206 4.26 -23.26 -4.28
CA ALA A 206 5.35 -22.80 -5.14
C ALA A 206 6.62 -22.49 -4.35
N ILE A 207 6.50 -21.75 -3.23
CA ILE A 207 7.65 -21.40 -2.38
C ILE A 207 8.25 -22.67 -1.77
N SER A 208 7.42 -23.54 -1.17
CA SER A 208 7.92 -24.77 -0.54
C SER A 208 8.58 -25.74 -1.54
N LEU A 209 8.06 -25.86 -2.76
CA LEU A 209 8.68 -26.65 -3.83
C LEU A 209 10.01 -26.04 -4.29
N CYS A 210 10.07 -24.71 -4.47
CA CYS A 210 11.32 -24.03 -4.83
C CYS A 210 12.38 -24.20 -3.74
N THR A 211 11.99 -24.09 -2.47
CA THR A 211 12.88 -24.35 -1.33
C THR A 211 13.37 -25.79 -1.31
N THR A 212 12.48 -26.75 -1.54
CA THR A 212 12.85 -28.18 -1.64
C THR A 212 13.86 -28.42 -2.76
N MET A 213 13.61 -27.84 -3.95
CA MET A 213 14.48 -27.96 -5.11
C MET A 213 15.86 -27.35 -4.85
N MET A 214 15.89 -26.14 -4.26
CA MET A 214 17.13 -25.44 -3.96
C MET A 214 17.94 -26.15 -2.87
N ALA A 215 17.30 -26.59 -1.79
CA ALA A 215 17.95 -27.42 -0.78
C ALA A 215 18.53 -28.70 -1.40
N ARG A 216 17.79 -29.34 -2.31
CA ARG A 216 18.28 -30.54 -2.99
C ARG A 216 19.46 -30.27 -3.92
N TRP A 217 19.47 -29.11 -4.58
CA TRP A 217 20.59 -28.62 -5.39
C TRP A 217 21.85 -28.43 -4.54
N TYR A 218 21.72 -27.86 -3.34
CA TYR A 218 22.85 -27.70 -2.40
C TYR A 218 23.22 -28.98 -1.63
N GLY A 219 22.62 -30.14 -1.96
CA GLY A 219 23.01 -31.44 -1.42
C GLY A 219 22.41 -31.79 -0.05
N PHE A 220 21.41 -31.03 0.43
CA PHE A 220 20.66 -31.40 1.63
C PHE A 220 19.97 -32.77 1.41
N GLY A 221 19.96 -33.61 2.45
CA GLY A 221 19.38 -34.97 2.41
C GLY A 221 20.25 -36.06 1.76
N ALA A 222 21.37 -35.71 1.11
CA ALA A 222 22.19 -36.68 0.37
C ALA A 222 23.31 -37.35 1.17
N ARG A 223 23.64 -36.88 2.39
CA ARG A 223 24.97 -37.15 2.99
C ARG A 223 25.06 -38.18 4.14
N ASN A 224 23.97 -38.76 4.67
CA ASN A 224 24.07 -39.50 5.94
C ASN A 224 23.60 -40.98 6.00
N ARG A 225 23.21 -41.67 4.91
CA ARG A 225 22.99 -43.15 4.95
C ARG A 225 23.33 -43.84 3.62
N PRO A 226 24.40 -44.67 3.54
CA PRO A 226 24.86 -45.29 2.29
C PRO A 226 23.95 -46.39 1.70
N ALA A 227 22.91 -46.86 2.42
CA ALA A 227 22.09 -48.00 2.00
C ALA A 227 20.67 -47.67 1.47
N HIS A 228 20.17 -46.43 1.59
CA HIS A 228 18.77 -46.08 1.24
C HIS A 228 18.61 -44.93 0.23
N THR A 229 19.68 -44.53 -0.47
CA THR A 229 19.73 -43.33 -1.34
C THR A 229 18.72 -43.36 -2.49
N LEU A 230 18.43 -44.54 -3.04
CA LEU A 230 17.46 -44.69 -4.14
C LEU A 230 16.01 -44.60 -3.65
N PHE A 231 15.67 -45.27 -2.55
CA PHE A 231 14.31 -45.21 -1.99
C PHE A 231 13.99 -43.81 -1.43
N GLN A 232 14.95 -43.18 -0.75
CA GLN A 232 14.80 -41.79 -0.28
C GLN A 232 14.68 -40.81 -1.44
N SER A 233 15.52 -40.93 -2.47
CA SER A 233 15.38 -40.07 -3.65
C SER A 233 14.05 -40.31 -4.38
N ALA A 234 13.61 -41.57 -4.48
CA ALA A 234 12.31 -41.91 -5.05
C ALA A 234 11.15 -41.33 -4.23
N LEU A 235 11.22 -41.39 -2.90
CA LEU A 235 10.21 -40.81 -2.02
C LEU A 235 10.14 -39.29 -2.16
N VAL A 236 11.27 -38.58 -2.20
CA VAL A 236 11.30 -37.13 -2.49
C VAL A 236 10.68 -36.84 -3.85
N ILE A 237 11.02 -37.60 -4.90
CA ILE A 237 10.45 -37.42 -6.25
C ILE A 237 8.94 -37.65 -6.23
N VAL A 238 8.46 -38.68 -5.53
CA VAL A 238 7.03 -38.97 -5.40
C VAL A 238 6.31 -37.87 -4.63
N THR A 239 6.85 -37.40 -3.50
CA THR A 239 6.26 -36.29 -2.74
C THR A 239 6.28 -34.98 -3.54
N PHE A 240 7.37 -34.71 -4.26
CA PHE A 240 7.47 -33.56 -5.14
C PHE A 240 6.45 -33.63 -6.27
N ALA A 241 6.28 -34.80 -6.90
CA ALA A 241 5.27 -35.02 -7.92
C ALA A 241 3.85 -34.83 -7.36
N LEU A 242 3.57 -35.35 -6.16
CA LEU A 242 2.29 -35.20 -5.48
C LEU A 242 1.93 -33.73 -5.22
N ILE A 243 2.87 -32.93 -4.74
CA ILE A 243 2.68 -31.49 -4.48
C ILE A 243 2.63 -30.69 -5.80
N SER A 244 3.33 -31.15 -6.84
CA SER A 244 3.35 -30.49 -8.15
C SER A 244 2.07 -30.71 -8.96
N ILE A 245 1.29 -31.79 -8.72
CA ILE A 245 0.04 -32.05 -9.45
C ILE A 245 -1.01 -30.94 -9.22
N PRO A 246 -1.37 -30.57 -7.98
CA PRO A 246 -2.27 -29.45 -7.72
C PRO A 246 -1.76 -28.12 -8.29
N LEU A 247 -0.45 -27.88 -8.19
CA LEU A 247 0.16 -26.66 -8.72
C LEU A 247 0.11 -26.63 -10.26
N ALA A 248 0.33 -27.75 -10.93
CA ALA A 248 0.22 -27.86 -12.39
C ALA A 248 -1.22 -27.72 -12.86
N PHE A 249 -2.19 -28.27 -12.12
CA PHE A 249 -3.62 -28.04 -12.38
C PHE A 249 -3.96 -26.55 -12.23
N ALA A 250 -3.49 -25.93 -11.15
CA ALA A 250 -3.70 -24.50 -10.91
C ALA A 250 -3.09 -23.63 -12.01
N LEU A 251 -1.84 -23.91 -12.40
CA LEU A 251 -1.16 -23.23 -13.49
C LEU A 251 -1.93 -23.40 -14.81
N ARG A 252 -2.42 -24.60 -15.11
CA ARG A 252 -3.25 -24.85 -16.31
C ARG A 252 -4.54 -24.04 -16.26
N GLN A 253 -5.20 -23.95 -15.11
CA GLN A 253 -6.42 -23.16 -14.94
C GLN A 253 -6.14 -21.66 -15.18
N ILE A 254 -5.11 -21.11 -14.53
CA ILE A 254 -4.69 -19.70 -14.70
C ILE A 254 -4.30 -19.41 -16.16
N ALA A 255 -3.51 -20.30 -16.77
CA ALA A 255 -3.06 -20.14 -18.16
C ALA A 255 -4.22 -20.21 -19.16
N GLN A 256 -5.18 -21.13 -18.95
CA GLN A 256 -6.36 -21.24 -19.80
C GLN A 256 -7.26 -20.01 -19.68
N GLU A 257 -7.51 -19.50 -18.47
CA GLU A 257 -8.30 -18.28 -18.27
C GLU A 257 -7.62 -17.06 -18.92
N SER A 258 -6.31 -16.91 -18.75
CA SER A 258 -5.54 -15.82 -19.36
C SER A 258 -5.51 -15.91 -20.88
N TRP A 259 -5.34 -17.12 -21.44
CA TRP A 259 -5.30 -17.32 -22.89
C TRP A 259 -6.67 -17.11 -23.53
N LEU A 260 -7.75 -17.63 -22.92
CA LEU A 260 -9.13 -17.40 -23.37
C LEU A 260 -9.47 -15.92 -23.37
N THR A 261 -9.13 -15.20 -22.30
CA THR A 261 -9.37 -13.74 -22.20
C THR A 261 -8.61 -12.98 -23.29
N GLN A 262 -7.34 -13.34 -23.55
CA GLN A 262 -6.53 -12.74 -24.62
C GLN A 262 -7.09 -13.06 -26.02
N GLN A 263 -7.55 -14.29 -26.26
CA GLN A 263 -8.10 -14.75 -27.53
C GLN A 263 -9.45 -14.07 -27.84
N VAL A 264 -10.32 -13.94 -26.84
CA VAL A 264 -11.58 -13.23 -26.96
C VAL A 264 -11.34 -11.73 -27.13
N ARG A 265 -10.43 -11.13 -26.34
CA ARG A 265 -10.05 -9.73 -26.49
C ARG A 265 -9.49 -9.42 -27.88
N SER A 266 -8.55 -10.21 -28.38
CA SER A 266 -7.97 -10.01 -29.72
C SER A 266 -8.98 -10.22 -30.85
N THR A 267 -9.96 -11.11 -30.67
CA THR A 267 -11.04 -11.29 -31.66
C THR A 267 -12.03 -10.13 -31.63
N LEU A 268 -12.37 -9.61 -30.44
CA LEU A 268 -13.18 -8.39 -30.29
C LEU A 268 -12.47 -7.16 -30.87
N THR A 269 -11.19 -6.96 -30.55
CA THR A 269 -10.38 -5.85 -31.09
C THR A 269 -10.17 -5.98 -32.60
N GLY A 270 -9.98 -7.19 -33.11
CA GLY A 270 -9.84 -7.44 -34.54
C GLY A 270 -11.12 -7.22 -35.34
N TYR A 271 -12.28 -7.57 -34.78
CA TYR A 271 -13.58 -7.39 -35.43
C TYR A 271 -14.06 -5.94 -35.41
N PHE A 272 -13.95 -5.26 -34.26
CA PHE A 272 -14.41 -3.87 -34.12
C PHE A 272 -13.35 -2.82 -34.54
N GLY A 273 -12.09 -3.21 -34.72
CA GLY A 273 -11.03 -2.37 -35.30
C GLY A 273 -10.95 -0.96 -34.70
N GLN A 274 -10.93 0.07 -35.56
CA GLN A 274 -10.91 1.50 -35.19
C GLN A 274 -12.26 2.00 -34.60
N SER A 275 -13.34 1.22 -34.71
CA SER A 275 -14.66 1.58 -34.17
C SER A 275 -14.84 1.18 -32.71
N LEU A 276 -13.89 0.46 -32.13
CA LEU A 276 -13.88 0.07 -30.71
C LEU A 276 -13.24 1.18 -29.86
N LEU A 277 -14.05 1.83 -29.03
CA LEU A 277 -13.55 2.85 -28.09
C LEU A 277 -12.88 2.22 -26.88
N ARG A 278 -13.49 1.17 -26.29
CA ARG A 278 -12.94 0.38 -25.16
C ARG A 278 -13.78 -0.90 -24.96
N VAL A 279 -13.15 -1.97 -24.47
CA VAL A 279 -13.85 -3.14 -23.91
C VAL A 279 -13.81 -2.99 -22.40
N ASP A 280 -14.96 -2.70 -21.77
CA ASP A 280 -15.01 -2.31 -20.36
C ASP A 280 -15.05 -3.52 -19.41
N THR A 281 -15.88 -4.52 -19.72
CA THR A 281 -15.99 -5.73 -18.90
C THR A 281 -16.02 -6.98 -19.75
N LEU A 282 -14.85 -7.48 -20.13
CA LEU A 282 -14.72 -8.84 -20.64
C LEU A 282 -14.64 -9.81 -19.45
N ARG A 283 -15.76 -10.48 -19.15
CA ARG A 283 -15.81 -11.56 -18.16
C ARG A 283 -16.02 -12.87 -18.87
N VAL A 284 -14.95 -13.65 -18.94
CA VAL A 284 -14.98 -15.04 -19.42
C VAL A 284 -15.05 -15.94 -18.19
N ARG A 285 -16.15 -16.65 -18.02
CA ARG A 285 -16.31 -17.66 -16.96
C ARG A 285 -16.49 -19.03 -17.58
N GLN A 286 -15.74 -20.01 -17.10
CA GLN A 286 -16.06 -21.41 -17.38
C GLN A 286 -17.19 -21.83 -16.45
N SER A 287 -18.33 -22.21 -17.03
CA SER A 287 -19.40 -22.89 -16.31
C SER A 287 -19.02 -24.37 -16.16
N GLY A 288 -19.39 -24.99 -15.04
CA GLY A 288 -18.87 -26.29 -14.56
C GLY A 288 -19.08 -27.52 -15.47
N ARG A 289 -19.64 -27.35 -16.68
CA ARG A 289 -19.78 -28.38 -17.73
C ARG A 289 -18.86 -28.21 -18.95
N GLY A 290 -17.88 -27.30 -18.88
CA GLY A 290 -16.96 -27.03 -19.99
C GLY A 290 -17.47 -26.02 -21.01
N ASP A 291 -18.62 -25.40 -20.73
CA ASP A 291 -19.20 -24.30 -21.50
C ASP A 291 -18.57 -22.97 -21.05
N VAL A 292 -18.21 -22.13 -22.01
CA VAL A 292 -17.56 -20.84 -21.73
C VAL A 292 -18.60 -19.72 -21.85
N ASP A 293 -18.97 -19.11 -20.74
CA ASP A 293 -19.78 -17.90 -20.71
C ASP A 293 -18.90 -16.67 -20.95
N ILE A 294 -19.07 -16.04 -22.10
CA ILE A 294 -18.38 -14.82 -22.49
C ILE A 294 -19.37 -13.68 -22.40
N ASN A 295 -19.28 -12.89 -21.34
CA ASN A 295 -19.98 -11.62 -21.22
C ASN A 295 -19.02 -10.50 -21.59
N ALA A 296 -19.33 -9.75 -22.65
CA ALA A 296 -18.50 -8.66 -23.12
C ALA A 296 -19.36 -7.43 -23.39
N VAL A 297 -19.04 -6.33 -22.70
CA VAL A 297 -19.61 -5.02 -23.01
C VAL A 297 -18.61 -4.27 -23.92
N ALA A 298 -19.02 -4.04 -25.17
CA ALA A 298 -18.20 -3.37 -26.18
C ALA A 298 -18.71 -1.95 -26.41
N LEU A 299 -17.89 -0.93 -26.12
CA LEU A 299 -18.19 0.45 -26.51
C LEU A 299 -17.78 0.66 -27.97
N VAL A 300 -18.76 0.94 -28.83
CA VAL A 300 -18.59 1.04 -30.28
C VAL A 300 -19.05 2.40 -30.80
N GLN A 301 -18.39 2.92 -31.83
CA GLN A 301 -18.80 4.20 -32.46
C GLN A 301 -20.02 4.06 -33.39
N ARG A 302 -20.27 2.86 -33.92
CA ARG A 302 -21.42 2.55 -34.78
C ARG A 302 -22.01 1.20 -34.39
N TRP A 303 -23.33 1.13 -34.27
CA TRP A 303 -24.04 -0.12 -34.01
C TRP A 303 -23.85 -1.07 -35.18
N SER A 304 -23.43 -2.31 -34.92
CA SER A 304 -23.45 -3.38 -35.93
C SER A 304 -24.47 -4.45 -35.55
N PRO A 305 -25.55 -4.64 -36.33
CA PRO A 305 -26.54 -5.69 -36.08
C PRO A 305 -25.98 -7.11 -36.34
N THR A 306 -24.88 -7.25 -37.07
CA THR A 306 -24.25 -8.56 -37.36
C THR A 306 -23.11 -8.91 -36.41
N ALA A 307 -22.78 -8.04 -35.45
CA ALA A 307 -21.64 -8.26 -34.55
C ALA A 307 -21.71 -9.56 -33.77
N ARG A 308 -22.88 -9.90 -33.20
CA ARG A 308 -23.07 -11.14 -32.44
C ARG A 308 -22.85 -12.39 -33.31
N PRO A 309 -23.56 -12.59 -34.43
CA PRO A 309 -23.36 -13.78 -35.28
C PRO A 309 -21.97 -13.84 -35.96
N ASP A 310 -21.35 -12.70 -36.29
CA ASP A 310 -20.00 -12.67 -36.86
C ASP A 310 -18.92 -13.02 -35.82
N LEU A 311 -19.03 -12.48 -34.60
CA LEU A 311 -18.13 -12.81 -33.49
C LEU A 311 -18.32 -14.25 -33.02
N GLU A 312 -19.56 -14.76 -33.00
CA GLU A 312 -19.81 -16.18 -32.75
C GLU A 312 -19.14 -17.07 -33.80
N ARG A 313 -19.20 -16.71 -35.09
CA ARG A 313 -18.50 -17.46 -36.14
C ARG A 313 -16.97 -17.40 -35.97
N ALA A 314 -16.41 -16.22 -35.72
CA ALA A 314 -14.98 -16.03 -35.53
C ALA A 314 -14.45 -16.73 -34.27
N LEU A 315 -15.22 -16.71 -33.17
CA LEU A 315 -14.89 -17.39 -31.93
C LEU A 315 -15.09 -18.91 -32.04
N ARG A 316 -16.09 -19.41 -32.78
CA ARG A 316 -16.25 -20.85 -33.06
C ARG A 316 -15.07 -21.43 -33.82
N ALA A 317 -14.57 -20.71 -34.82
CA ALA A 317 -13.40 -21.13 -35.58
C ALA A 317 -12.12 -21.23 -34.71
N LYS A 318 -12.00 -20.38 -33.68
CA LYS A 318 -10.81 -20.30 -32.83
C LYS A 318 -10.89 -21.09 -31.52
N LEU A 319 -12.05 -21.17 -30.87
CA LEU A 319 -12.21 -21.82 -29.55
C LEU A 319 -12.53 -23.31 -29.63
N GLN A 320 -13.08 -23.82 -30.74
CA GLN A 320 -13.44 -25.23 -30.95
C GLN A 320 -14.16 -25.90 -29.76
N ARG A 321 -14.94 -25.13 -28.98
CA ARG A 321 -15.69 -25.55 -27.79
C ARG A 321 -17.05 -24.87 -27.77
N PRO A 322 -18.07 -25.46 -27.12
CA PRO A 322 -19.32 -24.75 -26.86
C PRO A 322 -19.05 -23.52 -25.99
N PHE A 323 -19.67 -22.41 -26.37
CA PHE A 323 -19.62 -21.16 -25.61
C PHE A 323 -20.94 -20.41 -25.78
N HIS A 324 -21.32 -19.67 -24.74
CA HIS A 324 -22.42 -18.73 -24.75
C HIS A 324 -21.85 -17.32 -24.79
N LEU A 325 -22.12 -16.60 -25.88
CA LEU A 325 -21.63 -15.25 -26.10
C LEU A 325 -22.76 -14.25 -25.87
N ASN A 326 -22.66 -13.49 -24.79
CA ASN A 326 -23.52 -12.34 -24.56
C ASN A 326 -22.71 -11.06 -24.78
N ILE A 327 -22.96 -10.40 -25.90
CA ILE A 327 -22.35 -9.12 -26.24
C ILE A 327 -23.42 -8.05 -26.17
N ASP A 328 -23.18 -7.08 -25.29
CA ASP A 328 -23.92 -5.83 -25.23
C ASP A 328 -23.06 -4.74 -25.88
N GLN A 329 -23.54 -4.19 -26.99
CA GLN A 329 -22.89 -3.07 -27.67
C GLN A 329 -23.46 -1.77 -27.08
N LEU A 330 -22.61 -0.88 -26.59
CA LEU A 330 -23.01 0.48 -26.25
C LEU A 330 -22.47 1.45 -27.31
N VAL A 331 -23.38 2.12 -28.01
CA VAL A 331 -23.05 3.01 -29.12
C VAL A 331 -22.91 4.43 -28.59
N VAL A 332 -21.78 5.08 -28.89
CA VAL A 332 -21.58 6.49 -28.57
C VAL A 332 -21.71 7.29 -29.86
N GLY A 333 -22.87 7.92 -30.06
CA GLY A 333 -23.14 8.77 -31.22
C GLY A 333 -24.50 9.43 -31.15
N HIS A 334 -24.53 10.75 -31.37
CA HIS A 334 -25.74 11.52 -31.58
C HIS A 334 -26.25 11.21 -32.99
N ASP A 335 -27.42 10.56 -33.11
CA ASP A 335 -28.47 10.88 -34.10
C ASP A 335 -29.46 9.71 -34.31
N THR A 336 -30.64 9.88 -33.70
CA THR A 336 -32.01 9.52 -34.14
C THR A 336 -32.46 8.03 -34.17
N PRO A 337 -33.78 7.74 -34.29
CA PRO A 337 -34.89 8.04 -33.38
C PRO A 337 -35.77 6.79 -33.05
N THR A 338 -36.68 6.92 -32.06
CA THR A 338 -37.91 6.08 -31.82
C THR A 338 -37.70 4.57 -31.52
N THR A 339 -38.16 3.92 -30.45
CA THR A 339 -39.30 4.08 -29.54
C THR A 339 -39.02 3.22 -28.28
N ALA A 340 -38.64 3.81 -27.14
CA ALA A 340 -38.65 3.16 -25.82
C ALA A 340 -38.38 4.17 -24.67
N GLN A 341 -39.15 5.26 -24.62
CA GLN A 341 -39.07 6.27 -23.56
C GLN A 341 -40.11 5.91 -22.49
N PRO A 342 -39.72 5.19 -21.41
CA PRO A 342 -39.32 5.95 -20.21
C PRO A 342 -38.17 5.34 -19.38
N VAL A 343 -37.60 4.18 -19.73
CA VAL A 343 -36.54 3.54 -18.92
C VAL A 343 -35.13 3.90 -19.40
N GLN A 344 -34.94 4.17 -20.70
CA GLN A 344 -33.62 4.46 -21.28
C GLN A 344 -33.07 5.86 -20.97
N ALA A 345 -33.93 6.86 -20.75
CA ALA A 345 -33.51 8.21 -20.39
C ALA A 345 -32.87 8.26 -18.99
N LEU A 346 -33.43 7.51 -18.04
CA LEU A 346 -32.85 7.38 -16.69
C LEU A 346 -31.53 6.61 -16.68
N THR A 347 -31.33 5.65 -17.60
CA THR A 347 -30.05 4.92 -17.71
C THR A 347 -28.97 5.73 -18.45
N MET A 348 -29.32 6.57 -19.42
CA MET A 348 -28.30 7.29 -20.20
C MET A 348 -27.73 8.50 -19.45
N ASP A 349 -28.58 9.25 -18.73
CA ASP A 349 -28.12 10.31 -17.83
C ASP A 349 -27.28 9.73 -16.68
N THR A 350 -27.67 8.59 -16.12
CA THR A 350 -26.89 7.94 -15.06
C THR A 350 -25.57 7.38 -15.57
N LEU A 351 -25.52 6.80 -16.77
CA LEU A 351 -24.28 6.30 -17.36
C LEU A 351 -23.33 7.43 -17.77
N GLN A 352 -23.84 8.53 -18.32
CA GLN A 352 -23.02 9.73 -18.61
C GLN A 352 -22.51 10.37 -17.33
N ALA A 353 -23.35 10.47 -16.30
CA ALA A 353 -22.93 10.97 -14.99
C ALA A 353 -21.84 10.09 -14.37
N VAL A 354 -21.92 8.77 -14.51
CA VAL A 354 -20.91 7.83 -14.00
C VAL A 354 -19.60 7.92 -14.80
N GLN A 355 -19.65 8.00 -16.14
CA GLN A 355 -18.45 8.18 -16.96
C GLN A 355 -17.75 9.52 -16.71
N GLN A 356 -18.52 10.60 -16.58
CA GLN A 356 -17.97 11.90 -16.22
C GLN A 356 -17.34 11.90 -14.84
N ARG A 357 -17.92 11.16 -13.87
CA ARG A 357 -17.31 10.96 -12.54
C ARG A 357 -15.97 10.23 -12.63
N LEU A 358 -15.89 9.13 -13.37
CA LEU A 358 -14.66 8.36 -13.51
C LEU A 358 -13.52 9.14 -14.20
N ALA A 359 -13.84 9.89 -15.27
CA ALA A 359 -12.87 10.74 -15.95
C ALA A 359 -12.39 11.90 -15.06
N ARG A 360 -13.30 12.47 -14.26
CA ARG A 360 -12.97 13.48 -13.24
C ARG A 360 -12.06 12.91 -12.16
N ASP A 361 -12.32 11.69 -11.68
CA ASP A 361 -11.49 11.02 -10.68
C ASP A 361 -10.08 10.72 -11.21
N GLU A 362 -9.94 10.27 -12.47
CA GLU A 362 -8.63 10.06 -13.10
C GLU A 362 -7.86 11.39 -13.24
N ALA A 363 -8.52 12.47 -13.65
CA ALA A 363 -7.90 13.79 -13.75
C ALA A 363 -7.47 14.34 -12.38
N ALA A 364 -8.30 14.17 -11.34
CA ALA A 364 -8.01 14.58 -9.97
C ALA A 364 -6.80 13.82 -9.40
N ASN A 365 -6.71 12.50 -9.65
CA ASN A 365 -5.58 11.68 -9.23
C ASN A 365 -4.27 12.07 -9.95
N GLY A 366 -4.35 12.37 -11.25
CA GLY A 366 -3.19 12.86 -12.01
C GLY A 366 -2.69 14.22 -11.50
N LEU A 367 -3.61 15.12 -11.17
CA LEU A 367 -3.27 16.43 -10.58
C LEU A 367 -2.64 16.27 -9.18
N ARG A 368 -3.20 15.39 -8.35
CA ARG A 368 -2.66 15.07 -7.02
C ARG A 368 -1.19 14.68 -7.07
N ALA A 369 -0.81 13.75 -7.96
CA ALA A 369 0.58 13.30 -8.10
C ALA A 369 1.53 14.44 -8.50
N ARG A 370 1.08 15.36 -9.37
CA ARG A 370 1.87 16.53 -9.79
C ARG A 370 2.06 17.52 -8.64
N LEU A 371 1.03 17.75 -7.83
CA LEU A 371 1.09 18.62 -6.65
C LEU A 371 2.01 18.04 -5.58
N GLU A 372 1.95 16.73 -5.33
CA GLU A 372 2.83 16.04 -4.38
C GLU A 372 4.31 16.20 -4.77
N HIS A 373 4.63 16.08 -6.05
CA HIS A 373 6.00 16.26 -6.54
C HIS A 373 6.45 17.73 -6.50
N ALA A 374 5.57 18.68 -6.85
CA ALA A 374 5.89 20.10 -6.92
C ALA A 374 6.02 20.79 -5.55
N ALA A 375 5.34 20.28 -4.51
CA ALA A 375 5.31 20.90 -3.20
C ALA A 375 6.71 20.99 -2.55
N ALA A 376 7.62 20.05 -2.87
CA ALA A 376 8.98 20.00 -2.33
C ALA A 376 9.05 20.12 -0.79
N ILE A 377 7.99 19.70 -0.10
CA ILE A 377 7.85 19.63 1.36
C ILE A 377 7.21 18.28 1.71
N PRO A 378 7.49 17.72 2.90
CA PRO A 378 6.83 16.49 3.35
C PRO A 378 5.34 16.76 3.61
N LEU A 379 4.48 16.01 2.91
CA LEU A 379 3.03 16.13 2.99
C LEU A 379 2.45 14.90 3.71
N ARG A 380 1.45 15.12 4.56
CA ARG A 380 0.65 14.06 5.18
C ARG A 380 -0.42 13.54 4.22
N ASN A 381 -1.07 14.44 3.48
CA ASN A 381 -2.09 14.08 2.50
C ASN A 381 -2.31 15.23 1.50
N VAL A 382 -2.83 14.91 0.31
CA VAL A 382 -3.29 15.88 -0.69
C VAL A 382 -4.70 15.51 -1.10
N VAL A 383 -5.63 16.45 -0.95
CA VAL A 383 -7.03 16.31 -1.32
C VAL A 383 -7.28 17.23 -2.50
N VAL A 384 -7.73 16.67 -3.61
CA VAL A 384 -8.13 17.42 -4.80
C VAL A 384 -9.63 17.25 -4.94
N ASP A 385 -10.34 18.35 -5.19
CA ASP A 385 -11.78 18.30 -5.43
C ASP A 385 -12.10 17.51 -6.72
N ALA A 386 -13.30 16.94 -6.80
CA ALA A 386 -13.78 16.17 -7.95
C ALA A 386 -13.80 16.99 -9.25
N THR A 387 -13.80 18.32 -9.19
CA THR A 387 -13.70 19.19 -10.38
C THR A 387 -12.25 19.47 -10.81
N GLY A 388 -11.25 19.12 -9.99
CA GLY A 388 -9.84 19.44 -10.25
C GLY A 388 -9.49 20.92 -10.14
N THR A 389 -10.42 21.76 -9.66
CA THR A 389 -10.23 23.22 -9.57
C THR A 389 -9.71 23.68 -8.20
N GLN A 390 -9.86 22.85 -7.17
CA GLN A 390 -9.39 23.14 -5.82
C GLN A 390 -8.51 22.01 -5.30
N ALA A 391 -7.43 22.36 -4.60
CA ALA A 391 -6.54 21.40 -3.96
C ALA A 391 -6.14 21.86 -2.56
N VAL A 392 -6.28 20.97 -1.59
CA VAL A 392 -5.90 21.17 -0.19
C VAL A 392 -4.75 20.22 0.15
N LEU A 393 -3.60 20.77 0.51
CA LEU A 393 -2.41 20.02 0.89
C LEU A 393 -2.21 20.10 2.40
N TYR A 394 -2.07 18.95 3.05
CA TYR A 394 -1.82 18.85 4.49
C TYR A 394 -0.33 18.62 4.74
N GLY A 395 0.32 19.54 5.44
CA GLY A 395 1.72 19.42 5.83
C GLY A 395 1.96 18.28 6.83
N ALA A 396 3.09 17.59 6.72
CA ALA A 396 3.52 16.62 7.72
C ALA A 396 4.21 17.31 8.91
N GLY A 397 3.86 16.94 10.14
CA GLY A 397 4.48 17.47 11.37
C GLY A 397 5.90 16.92 11.64
N THR A 398 6.75 16.82 10.62
CA THR A 398 8.11 16.29 10.74
C THR A 398 9.11 17.36 11.21
N PRO A 399 10.16 16.99 11.99
CA PRO A 399 11.22 17.92 12.38
C PRO A 399 11.85 18.56 11.14
N GLY A 400 11.71 19.88 10.99
CA GLY A 400 12.21 20.65 9.84
C GLY A 400 11.14 21.38 9.03
N MET A 401 9.84 21.10 9.23
CA MET A 401 8.77 21.89 8.60
C MET A 401 8.45 23.14 9.43
N THR A 402 8.82 24.31 8.91
CA THR A 402 8.45 25.60 9.52
C THR A 402 7.16 26.15 8.88
N LEU A 403 6.41 26.97 9.61
CA LEU A 403 5.25 27.70 9.07
C LEU A 403 5.65 28.52 7.83
N ALA A 404 6.85 29.11 7.85
CA ALA A 404 7.39 29.88 6.73
C ALA A 404 7.64 29.01 5.48
N ALA A 405 8.17 27.80 5.64
CA ALA A 405 8.38 26.87 4.54
C ALA A 405 7.04 26.43 3.91
N ALA A 406 6.00 26.21 4.73
CA ALA A 406 4.67 25.88 4.27
C ALA A 406 4.03 27.02 3.47
N ALA A 407 4.12 28.26 3.97
CA ALA A 407 3.61 29.44 3.29
C ALA A 407 4.34 29.72 1.95
N ALA A 408 5.65 29.50 1.92
CA ALA A 408 6.46 29.63 0.71
C ALA A 408 6.11 28.54 -0.33
N ALA A 409 5.86 27.30 0.12
CA ALA A 409 5.40 26.22 -0.75
C ALA A 409 4.04 26.52 -1.37
N GLU A 410 3.08 27.04 -0.58
CA GLU A 410 1.77 27.47 -1.10
C GLU A 410 1.92 28.53 -2.21
N SER A 411 2.74 29.55 -1.95
CA SER A 411 2.97 30.63 -2.91
C SER A 411 3.60 30.13 -4.22
N ARG A 412 4.56 29.21 -4.14
CA ARG A 412 5.19 28.59 -5.31
C ARG A 412 4.22 27.72 -6.11
N LEU A 413 3.41 26.92 -5.41
CA LEU A 413 2.41 26.07 -6.05
C LEU A 413 1.35 26.90 -6.78
N ARG A 414 0.89 28.01 -6.19
CA ARG A 414 -0.03 28.95 -6.83
C ARG A 414 0.56 29.60 -8.09
N GLN A 415 1.86 29.87 -8.10
CA GLN A 415 2.55 30.38 -9.29
C GLN A 415 2.69 29.33 -10.39
N GLN A 416 2.98 28.07 -10.01
CA GLN A 416 3.16 26.98 -10.96
C GLN A 416 1.84 26.46 -11.55
N PHE A 417 0.74 26.60 -10.81
CA PHE A 417 -0.59 26.09 -11.17
C PHE A 417 -1.66 27.20 -11.05
N PRO A 418 -1.66 28.19 -11.96
CA PRO A 418 -2.51 29.39 -11.84
C PRO A 418 -4.02 29.12 -12.02
N HIS A 419 -4.38 27.95 -12.58
CA HIS A 419 -5.78 27.57 -12.83
C HIS A 419 -6.43 26.79 -11.68
N ILE A 420 -5.71 26.59 -10.56
CA ILE A 420 -6.15 25.78 -9.43
C ILE A 420 -6.07 26.60 -8.16
N ASP A 421 -7.13 26.60 -7.35
CA ASP A 421 -7.10 27.20 -6.02
C ASP A 421 -6.41 26.24 -5.04
N ILE A 422 -5.16 26.56 -4.73
CA ILE A 422 -4.31 25.74 -3.87
C ILE A 422 -4.27 26.33 -2.47
N THR A 423 -4.60 25.49 -1.49
CA THR A 423 -4.55 25.82 -0.07
C THR A 423 -3.64 24.84 0.66
N VAL A 424 -2.63 25.35 1.39
CA VAL A 424 -1.76 24.51 2.22
C VAL A 424 -2.15 24.69 3.68
N ILE A 425 -2.48 23.59 4.35
CA ILE A 425 -2.76 23.54 5.79
C ILE A 425 -1.50 23.05 6.50
N PRO A 426 -0.77 23.91 7.21
CA PRO A 426 0.41 23.51 7.95
C PRO A 426 0.04 22.68 9.19
N ALA A 427 0.96 21.84 9.65
CA ALA A 427 0.81 21.17 10.94
C ALA A 427 0.77 22.19 12.10
N THR A 428 -0.02 21.90 13.13
CA THR A 428 -0.13 22.73 14.33
C THR A 428 1.22 22.75 15.04
N THR A 429 1.88 23.91 14.97
CA THR A 429 3.22 24.16 15.53
C THR A 429 3.17 25.47 16.30
N ALA A 430 4.15 25.69 17.18
CA ALA A 430 4.22 26.93 17.96
C ALA A 430 4.29 28.16 17.04
N LEU A 431 3.44 29.15 17.31
CA LEU A 431 3.43 30.40 16.56
C LEU A 431 4.69 31.23 16.86
N PRO A 432 5.29 31.89 15.84
CA PRO A 432 6.48 32.70 16.06
C PRO A 432 6.17 33.90 16.96
N SER A 433 7.17 34.35 17.72
CA SER A 433 7.07 35.59 18.49
C SER A 433 7.14 36.82 17.58
N ILE A 434 6.32 37.84 17.86
CA ILE A 434 6.32 39.11 17.14
C ILE A 434 7.30 40.06 17.83
N GLY A 435 8.38 40.46 17.14
CA GLY A 435 9.43 41.34 17.67
C GLY A 435 9.08 42.83 17.67
N PHE A 436 9.63 43.55 18.64
CA PHE A 436 9.52 45.00 18.78
C PHE A 436 10.90 45.60 19.06
N ALA A 437 11.15 46.80 18.54
CA ALA A 437 12.31 47.57 18.94
C ALA A 437 12.21 48.04 20.40
N LEU A 438 13.37 48.31 21.01
CA LEU A 438 13.48 48.76 22.40
C LEU A 438 12.63 50.02 22.64
N GLY A 439 11.74 49.95 23.64
CA GLY A 439 10.85 51.06 24.02
C GLY A 439 9.77 51.43 22.98
N LYS A 440 9.62 50.65 21.90
CA LYS A 440 8.59 50.86 20.88
C LYS A 440 7.43 49.88 21.05
N SER A 441 6.23 50.35 20.72
CA SER A 441 4.99 49.57 20.71
C SER A 441 4.55 49.11 19.33
N ALA A 442 5.23 49.57 18.27
CA ALA A 442 4.99 49.12 16.89
C ALA A 442 5.93 47.93 16.57
N PRO A 443 5.43 46.87 15.91
CA PRO A 443 6.25 45.73 15.52
C PRO A 443 7.40 46.18 14.61
N ASP A 444 8.57 45.55 14.76
CA ASP A 444 9.68 45.74 13.83
C ASP A 444 9.45 45.01 12.49
N ALA A 445 10.36 45.16 11.52
CA ALA A 445 10.19 44.55 10.20
C ALA A 445 10.02 43.01 10.25
N ALA A 446 10.73 42.34 11.17
CA ALA A 446 10.59 40.90 11.38
C ALA A 446 9.26 40.56 12.08
N GLY A 447 8.82 41.38 13.03
CA GLY A 447 7.54 41.29 13.71
C GLY A 447 6.35 41.45 12.77
N VAL A 448 6.44 42.35 11.78
CA VAL A 448 5.41 42.49 10.73
C VAL A 448 5.30 41.23 9.87
N GLN A 449 6.45 40.62 9.51
CA GLN A 449 6.46 39.34 8.78
C GLN A 449 5.95 38.17 9.63
N ALA A 450 6.29 38.13 10.92
CA ALA A 450 5.76 37.15 11.85
C ALA A 450 4.24 37.28 11.99
N LEU A 451 3.73 38.51 12.09
CA LEU A 451 2.29 38.78 12.16
C LEU A 451 1.55 38.34 10.90
N SER A 452 2.10 38.57 9.70
CA SER A 452 1.48 38.10 8.45
C SER A 452 1.48 36.57 8.37
N LEU A 453 2.56 35.92 8.82
CA LEU A 453 2.65 34.46 8.88
C LEU A 453 1.66 33.85 9.88
N ILE A 454 1.50 34.47 11.06
CA ILE A 454 0.50 34.08 12.07
C ILE A 454 -0.90 34.20 11.48
N ARG A 455 -1.22 35.33 10.82
CA ARG A 455 -2.53 35.52 10.16
C ARG A 455 -2.81 34.44 9.12
N TRP A 456 -1.81 34.11 8.30
CA TRP A 456 -1.91 33.03 7.33
C TRP A 456 -2.20 31.69 8.02
N ALA A 457 -1.42 31.32 9.04
CA ALA A 457 -1.59 30.06 9.77
C ALA A 457 -2.96 29.96 10.48
N LEU A 458 -3.39 31.02 11.18
CA LEU A 458 -4.68 31.05 11.89
C LEU A 458 -5.87 30.90 10.94
N THR A 459 -5.82 31.53 9.76
CA THR A 459 -6.84 31.37 8.72
C THR A 459 -6.93 29.92 8.26
N ARG A 460 -5.78 29.25 8.10
CA ARG A 460 -5.71 27.84 7.65
C ARG A 460 -6.17 26.86 8.73
N TRP A 461 -5.96 27.19 10.00
CA TRP A 461 -6.47 26.40 11.14
C TRP A 461 -7.92 26.72 11.50
N GLN A 462 -8.58 27.65 10.78
CA GLN A 462 -9.95 28.10 11.05
C GLN A 462 -10.17 28.56 12.49
N VAL A 463 -9.15 29.16 13.10
CA VAL A 463 -9.23 29.69 14.47
C VAL A 463 -9.85 31.07 14.42
N SER A 464 -10.94 31.28 15.15
CA SER A 464 -11.61 32.57 15.27
C SER A 464 -11.21 33.36 16.53
N HIS A 465 -10.78 32.68 17.59
CA HIS A 465 -10.42 33.28 18.88
C HIS A 465 -8.95 33.06 19.21
N VAL A 466 -8.24 34.14 19.53
CA VAL A 466 -6.82 34.10 19.90
C VAL A 466 -6.52 35.01 21.07
N MET A 467 -5.58 34.59 21.91
CA MET A 467 -5.06 35.40 23.00
C MET A 467 -3.71 35.99 22.59
N VAL A 468 -3.58 37.31 22.72
CA VAL A 468 -2.34 38.05 22.46
C VAL A 468 -1.77 38.51 23.78
N THR A 469 -0.59 38.02 24.12
CA THR A 469 0.15 38.45 25.33
C THR A 469 1.34 39.31 24.92
N GLY A 470 1.35 40.56 25.36
CA GLY A 470 2.48 41.47 25.18
C GLY A 470 3.46 41.39 26.36
N TYR A 471 4.76 41.44 26.05
CA TYR A 471 5.84 41.45 27.02
C TYR A 471 6.63 42.76 26.94
N ALA A 472 7.27 43.12 28.04
CA ALA A 472 8.22 44.21 28.11
C ALA A 472 9.49 43.78 28.86
N SER A 473 10.64 44.23 28.39
CA SER A 473 11.92 44.01 29.05
C SER A 473 12.12 44.99 30.20
N THR A 474 12.83 44.59 31.26
CA THR A 474 13.19 45.48 32.37
C THR A 474 14.12 46.60 31.86
N PRO A 475 13.84 47.89 32.15
CA PRO A 475 14.69 48.98 31.69
C PRO A 475 16.07 48.91 32.35
N ARG A 476 17.14 49.01 31.57
CA ARG A 476 18.48 49.30 32.09
C ARG A 476 18.76 50.81 32.20
N GLU A 477 18.06 51.66 31.45
CA GLU A 477 18.48 53.06 31.21
C GLU A 477 17.44 54.14 31.60
N ARG A 478 16.18 53.81 31.91
CA ARG A 478 15.14 54.81 32.28
C ARG A 478 14.32 54.39 33.49
N ARG A 479 14.58 55.02 34.65
CA ARG A 479 13.72 54.92 35.84
C ARG A 479 12.39 55.62 35.57
N GLY A 480 11.27 54.99 35.93
CA GLY A 480 9.92 55.55 35.80
C GLY A 480 9.19 55.28 34.48
N PHE A 481 9.74 54.45 33.59
CA PHE A 481 9.05 54.02 32.39
C PHE A 481 8.04 52.89 32.72
N ASP A 482 6.77 53.07 32.38
CA ASP A 482 5.72 52.09 32.63
C ASP A 482 5.79 50.93 31.63
N ASN A 483 6.49 49.86 32.02
CA ASN A 483 6.68 48.68 31.19
C ASN A 483 5.42 47.82 31.07
N LEU A 484 4.55 47.85 32.07
CA LEU A 484 3.26 47.14 32.00
C LEU A 484 2.39 47.80 30.94
N GLU A 485 2.37 49.13 30.89
CA GLU A 485 1.69 49.89 29.84
C GLU A 485 2.33 49.68 28.46
N LEU A 486 3.66 49.59 28.36
CA LEU A 486 4.32 49.22 27.10
C LEU A 486 3.90 47.81 26.63
N ALA A 487 3.87 46.83 27.54
CA ALA A 487 3.42 45.48 27.26
C ALA A 487 1.95 45.46 26.77
N ARG A 488 1.06 46.24 27.41
CA ARG A 488 -0.33 46.42 26.95
C ARG A 488 -0.40 47.03 25.55
N ARG A 489 0.37 48.09 25.28
CA ARG A 489 0.39 48.74 23.96
C ARG A 489 0.89 47.82 22.85
N ARG A 490 1.86 46.95 23.15
CA ARG A 490 2.33 45.92 22.21
C ARG A 490 1.26 44.86 21.93
N ALA A 491 0.60 44.38 22.98
CA ALA A 491 -0.54 43.47 22.84
C ALA A 491 -1.66 44.10 22.00
N ALA A 492 -2.00 45.36 22.26
CA ALA A 492 -3.00 46.11 21.52
C ALA A 492 -2.61 46.35 20.06
N SER A 493 -1.33 46.61 19.77
CA SER A 493 -0.85 46.80 18.39
C SER A 493 -1.03 45.52 17.56
N VAL A 494 -0.64 44.37 18.11
CA VAL A 494 -0.82 43.05 17.46
C VAL A 494 -2.30 42.68 17.40
N GLY A 495 -3.04 42.93 18.48
CA GLY A 495 -4.47 42.67 18.55
C GLY A 495 -5.25 43.43 17.48
N ASN A 496 -4.94 44.72 17.27
CA ASN A 496 -5.53 45.49 16.17
C ASN A 496 -5.18 44.93 14.79
N GLY A 497 -3.94 44.47 14.59
CA GLY A 497 -3.52 43.80 13.35
C GLY A 497 -4.25 42.48 13.07
N LEU A 498 -4.70 41.78 14.11
CA LEU A 498 -5.50 40.56 13.99
C LEU A 498 -7.01 40.85 13.88
N ARG A 499 -7.53 41.83 14.62
CA ARG A 499 -8.94 42.27 14.51
C ARG A 499 -9.28 42.78 13.11
N THR A 500 -8.38 43.55 12.51
CA THR A 500 -8.55 44.01 11.11
C THR A 500 -8.57 42.86 10.10
N ALA A 501 -8.08 41.68 10.48
CA ALA A 501 -8.15 40.46 9.69
C ALA A 501 -9.39 39.60 9.99
N GLY A 502 -10.25 40.03 10.92
CA GLY A 502 -11.50 39.34 11.29
C GLY A 502 -11.39 38.40 12.49
N PHE A 503 -10.27 38.38 13.22
CA PHE A 503 -10.12 37.52 14.42
C PHE A 503 -10.66 38.19 15.69
N GLN A 504 -11.27 37.41 16.57
CA GLN A 504 -11.59 37.83 17.93
C GLN A 504 -10.35 37.71 18.81
N VAL A 505 -9.96 38.81 19.45
CA VAL A 505 -8.69 38.90 20.18
C VAL A 505 -8.92 39.29 21.63
N THR A 506 -8.42 38.45 22.53
CA THR A 506 -8.26 38.77 23.95
C THR A 506 -6.83 39.25 24.19
N GLU A 507 -6.70 40.47 24.70
CA GLU A 507 -5.39 41.06 24.97
C GLU A 507 -5.00 40.88 26.44
N ARG A 508 -3.75 40.51 26.67
CA ARG A 508 -3.13 40.44 27.99
C ARG A 508 -1.75 41.10 27.93
N ALA A 509 -1.35 41.69 29.04
CA ALA A 509 0.03 42.10 29.25
C ALA A 509 0.61 41.25 30.38
N ASP A 510 1.84 40.81 30.20
CA ASP A 510 2.55 40.01 31.21
C ASP A 510 3.87 40.70 31.55
N PHE A 511 3.85 41.39 32.69
CA PHE A 511 4.99 42.11 33.24
C PHE A 511 4.79 42.40 34.75
N PRO A 512 5.78 42.11 35.61
CA PRO A 512 6.98 41.33 35.31
C PRO A 512 6.62 39.84 35.16
N VAL A 513 7.36 39.13 34.32
CA VAL A 513 7.28 37.66 34.22
C VAL A 513 7.97 37.04 35.44
N ASP A 514 7.51 35.86 35.89
CA ASP A 514 8.15 35.14 37.00
C ASP A 514 9.64 34.94 36.72
N HIS A 515 10.49 35.30 37.70
CA HIS A 515 11.96 35.25 37.58
C HIS A 515 12.56 36.03 36.40
N GLN A 516 11.87 37.04 35.86
CA GLN A 516 12.33 37.85 34.73
C GLN A 516 13.78 38.38 34.84
N PRO A 517 14.27 38.88 36.00
CA PRO A 517 15.65 39.35 36.11
C PRO A 517 16.71 38.26 35.87
N GLN A 518 16.40 37.00 36.16
CA GLN A 518 17.29 35.87 35.90
C GLN A 518 17.23 35.47 34.43
N LEU A 519 16.02 35.36 33.87
CA LEU A 519 15.82 35.04 32.46
C LEU A 519 16.44 36.08 31.51
N GLU A 520 16.37 37.38 31.85
CA GLU A 520 17.00 38.44 31.07
C GLU A 520 18.53 38.43 31.14
N ARG A 521 19.12 37.86 32.21
CA ARG A 521 20.57 37.63 32.31
C ARG A 521 20.99 36.44 31.46
N ASP A 522 20.20 35.37 31.45
CA ASP A 522 20.54 34.11 30.79
C ASP A 522 20.23 34.13 29.28
N GLN A 523 19.12 34.74 28.87
CA GLN A 523 18.61 34.72 27.49
C GLN A 523 18.69 36.10 26.80
N GLY A 524 19.07 37.14 27.54
CA GLY A 524 19.04 38.53 27.06
C GLY A 524 17.63 39.14 27.08
N ILE A 525 17.54 40.40 26.64
CA ILE A 525 16.30 41.21 26.71
C ILE A 525 15.38 41.05 25.49
N VAL A 526 15.86 40.44 24.39
CA VAL A 526 15.13 40.32 23.12
C VAL A 526 13.85 39.46 23.24
N PRO A 527 13.83 38.32 23.95
CA PRO A 527 12.61 37.53 24.14
C PRO A 527 11.48 38.30 24.86
N PHE A 528 11.85 39.28 25.67
CA PHE A 528 10.93 40.15 26.41
C PHE A 528 10.52 41.41 25.64
N GLN A 529 11.09 41.62 24.44
CA GLN A 529 10.67 42.64 23.49
C GLN A 529 9.73 42.05 22.43
N ALA A 530 8.74 41.28 22.89
CA ALA A 530 7.89 40.49 22.02
C ALA A 530 6.41 40.56 22.39
N ALA A 531 5.57 40.12 21.46
CA ALA A 531 4.21 39.69 21.73
C ALA A 531 4.04 38.25 21.23
N ARG A 532 3.32 37.44 21.99
CA ARG A 532 3.04 36.04 21.66
C ARG A 532 1.55 35.85 21.44
N VAL A 533 1.21 35.12 20.38
CA VAL A 533 -0.15 34.72 20.06
C VAL A 533 -0.31 33.27 20.49
N THR A 534 -1.37 32.98 21.23
CA THR A 534 -1.69 31.65 21.77
C THR A 534 -3.14 31.29 21.46
N LEU A 535 -3.41 30.00 21.27
CA LEU A 535 -4.74 29.47 21.00
C LEU A 535 -5.47 29.25 22.33
N ASP A 536 -6.77 29.51 22.39
CA ASP A 536 -7.56 29.44 23.63
C ASP A 536 -7.61 28.00 24.24
N ASN A 537 -7.37 26.98 23.40
CA ASN A 537 -7.37 25.57 23.78
C ASN A 537 -6.05 25.08 24.43
N ASP A 538 -4.98 25.89 24.44
CA ASP A 538 -3.68 25.50 25.01
C ASP A 538 -3.63 25.50 26.54
N ARG A 539 -4.76 25.72 27.24
CA ARG A 539 -4.83 25.56 28.70
C ARG A 539 -4.58 24.14 29.19
N ALA A 540 -4.53 23.12 28.32
CA ALA A 540 -4.45 21.72 28.74
C ALA A 540 -3.08 21.03 28.59
N THR A 541 -2.10 21.58 27.84
CA THR A 541 -0.92 20.75 27.45
C THR A 541 0.47 21.38 27.52
N ASN A 542 0.66 22.57 28.09
CA ASN A 542 2.01 22.98 28.47
C ASN A 542 2.01 24.07 29.55
N PRO A 543 2.23 23.74 30.83
CA PRO A 543 2.89 24.69 31.71
C PRO A 543 4.33 24.85 31.20
N THR A 544 4.75 26.10 31.05
CA THR A 544 6.13 26.51 30.84
C THR A 544 7.12 25.75 31.73
N PRO A 545 8.37 25.67 31.29
CA PRO A 545 9.34 26.62 31.84
C PRO A 545 9.73 27.73 30.85
#